data_AF-A0A544ZM44-F1
#
_entry.id   AF-A0A544ZM44-F1
#
_cell.length_a   1.000
_cell.length_b   1.000
_cell.length_c   1.000
_cell.angle_alpha   90.00
_cell.angle_beta   90.00
_cell.angle_gamma   90.00
#
_symmetry.space_group_name_H-M   'P 1'
#
loop_
_entity.id
_entity.type
_entity.pdbx_description
1 polymer ?
#
loop_
_entity_poly.entity_id
_entity_poly.type
_entity_poly.pdbx_seq_one_letter_code
_entity_poly.pdbx_strand_id
1 'polypeptide(L)' 'MKDTHTPHRPIRVEDDLWEEFGRLVGPRNRSAVIREFIRWFVRERGAKLPERPPRQEPAAGES' A
#
# COMPACT_ATOMS: atom_id res chain seq x y z
N MET A 1 -23.54 17.45 10.86
CA MET A 1 -22.83 17.01 9.64
C MET A 1 -21.85 15.94 10.09
N LYS A 2 -21.93 14.70 9.58
CA LYS A 2 -20.96 13.66 9.98
C LYS A 2 -19.66 13.96 9.27
N ASP A 3 -18.61 14.29 10.02
CA ASP A 3 -17.25 14.36 9.51
C ASP A 3 -16.91 13.07 8.77
N THR A 4 -16.96 13.14 7.44
CA THR A 4 -16.77 11.97 6.56
C THR A 4 -15.28 11.73 6.30
N HIS A 5 -14.41 12.61 6.81
CA HIS A 5 -12.97 12.45 6.71
C HIS A 5 -12.46 11.53 7.80
N THR A 6 -11.93 10.38 7.38
CA THR A 6 -11.09 9.56 8.25
C THR A 6 -9.88 10.41 8.67
N PRO A 7 -9.57 10.52 9.97
CA PRO A 7 -8.45 11.34 10.43
C PRO A 7 -7.13 10.83 9.84
N HIS A 8 -6.28 11.74 9.39
CA HIS A 8 -4.94 11.41 8.91
C HIS A 8 -4.08 10.90 10.07
N ARG A 9 -3.42 9.75 9.89
CA ARG A 9 -2.48 9.17 10.86
C ARG A 9 -1.09 9.14 10.22
N PRO A 10 -0.12 9.93 10.72
CA PRO A 10 1.22 9.93 10.15
C PRO A 10 1.92 8.60 10.45
N ILE A 11 2.65 8.09 9.45
CA ILE A 11 3.58 6.97 9.60
C ILE A 11 4.98 7.45 9.26
N ARG A 12 5.99 6.97 9.98
CA ARG A 12 7.39 7.21 9.63
C ARG A 12 7.87 6.03 8.78
N VAL A 13 8.51 6.34 7.68
CA VAL A 13 9.05 5.38 6.71
C VAL A 13 10.22 6.05 6.00
N GLU A 14 11.24 5.28 5.65
CA GLU A 14 12.36 5.73 4.85
C GLU A 14 11.90 6.09 3.43
N ASP A 15 12.45 7.15 2.85
CA ASP A 15 12.04 7.66 1.53
C ASP A 15 12.20 6.58 0.43
N ASP A 16 13.32 5.87 0.42
CA ASP A 16 13.59 4.81 -0.56
C ASP A 16 12.56 3.68 -0.49
N LEU A 17 12.15 3.31 0.73
CA LEU A 17 11.13 2.28 0.95
C LEU A 17 9.75 2.76 0.52
N TRP A 18 9.41 4.03 0.79
CA TRP A 18 8.14 4.62 0.37
C TRP A 18 8.01 4.74 -1.15
N GLU A 19 9.10 5.08 -1.82
CA GLU A 19 9.17 5.15 -3.27
C GLU A 19 9.11 3.76 -3.92
N GLU A 20 9.84 2.77 -3.41
CA GLU A 20 9.74 1.39 -3.89
C GLU A 20 8.33 0.82 -3.70
N PHE A 21 7.72 1.06 -2.54
CA PHE A 21 6.33 0.69 -2.32
C PHE A 21 5.40 1.35 -3.33
N GLY A 22 5.60 2.65 -3.60
CA GLY A 22 4.86 3.40 -4.61
C GLY A 22 5.01 2.87 -6.03
N ARG A 23 6.21 2.42 -6.42
CA ARG A 23 6.46 1.77 -7.71
C ARG A 23 5.67 0.47 -7.85
N LEU A 24 5.60 -0.33 -6.78
CA LEU A 24 4.91 -1.62 -6.80
C LEU A 24 3.38 -1.47 -6.81
N VAL A 25 2.81 -0.63 -5.94
CA VAL A 25 1.34 -0.56 -5.78
C VAL A 25 0.69 0.60 -6.53
N GLY A 26 1.49 1.55 -7.02
CA GLY A 26 1.05 2.82 -7.56
C GLY A 26 0.95 3.91 -6.47
N PRO A 27 1.40 5.15 -6.73
CA PRO A 27 1.53 6.19 -5.70
C PRO A 27 0.20 6.59 -5.06
N ARG A 28 -0.92 6.41 -5.77
CA ARG A 28 -2.28 6.69 -5.27
C ARG A 28 -2.89 5.57 -4.44
N ASN A 29 -2.31 4.36 -4.48
CA ASN A 29 -2.87 3.17 -3.83
C ASN A 29 -2.18 2.82 -2.50
N ARG A 30 -1.08 3.49 -2.16
CA ARG A 30 -0.31 3.26 -0.93
C ARG A 30 -1.22 3.19 0.31
N SER A 31 -2.06 4.21 0.52
CA SER A 31 -2.99 4.29 1.64
C SER A 31 -4.14 3.27 1.58
N ALA A 32 -4.47 2.73 0.40
CA ALA A 32 -5.46 1.65 0.29
C ALA A 32 -4.87 0.34 0.81
N VAL A 33 -3.68 -0.03 0.33
CA VAL A 33 -2.98 -1.25 0.73
C VAL A 33 -2.66 -1.25 2.23
N ILE A 34 -2.20 -0.12 2.79
CA ILE A 34 -1.94 0.00 4.23
C ILE A 34 -3.22 -0.22 5.04
N ARG A 35 -4.36 0.35 4.63
CA ARG A 35 -5.64 0.15 5.33
C ARG A 35 -6.12 -1.30 5.23
N GLU A 36 -5.99 -1.94 4.07
CA GLU A 36 -6.32 -3.35 3.89
C GLU A 36 -5.46 -4.25 4.77
N PHE A 37 -4.16 -3.97 4.85
CA PHE A 37 -3.24 -4.65 5.75
C PHE A 37 -3.66 -4.48 7.22
N ILE A 38 -3.97 -3.25 7.67
CA ILE A 38 -4.42 -2.99 9.05
C ILE A 38 -5.70 -3.77 9.36
N ARG A 39 -6.69 -3.76 8.45
CA ARG A 39 -7.95 -4.49 8.61
C ARG A 39 -7.73 -5.99 8.74
N TRP A 40 -6.86 -6.55 7.89
CA TRP A 40 -6.46 -7.95 7.97
C TRP A 40 -5.75 -8.26 9.29
N PHE A 41 -4.83 -7.40 9.73
CA PHE A 41 -4.05 -7.58 10.95
C PHE A 41 -4.92 -7.62 12.21
N VAL A 42 -5.95 -6.76 12.29
CA VAL A 42 -6.92 -6.76 13.40
C VAL A 42 -8.02 -7.82 13.27
N ARG A 43 -7.93 -8.71 12.28
CA ARG A 43 -8.90 -9.78 11.99
C ARG A 43 -10.33 -9.24 11.74
N GLU A 44 -10.45 -8.11 11.07
CA GLU A 44 -11.75 -7.60 10.64
C GLU A 44 -12.46 -8.63 9.74
N ARG A 45 -13.77 -8.81 9.94
CA ARG A 45 -14.55 -9.81 9.21
C ARG A 45 -14.47 -9.56 7.70
N GLY A 46 -13.95 -10.55 6.97
CA GLY A 46 -13.84 -10.51 5.51
C GLY A 46 -12.60 -9.78 4.99
N ALA A 47 -11.75 -9.24 5.85
CA ALA A 47 -10.48 -8.66 5.45
C ALA A 47 -9.52 -9.75 4.94
N LYS A 48 -8.83 -9.45 3.84
CA LYS A 48 -7.84 -10.32 3.20
C LYS A 48 -6.47 -9.66 3.26
N LEU A 49 -5.43 -10.48 3.33
CA LEU A 49 -4.05 -9.99 3.21
C LEU A 49 -3.88 -9.38 1.80
N PRO A 50 -3.35 -8.16 1.67
CA PRO A 50 -3.11 -7.56 0.37
C PRO A 50 -2.15 -8.42 -0.47
N GLU A 51 -2.47 -8.60 -1.74
CA GLU A 51 -1.60 -9.33 -2.66
C GLU A 51 -0.39 -8.48 -3.02
N ARG A 52 0.79 -9.12 -3.05
CA ARG A 52 2.01 -8.48 -3.53
C ARG A 52 1.96 -8.46 -5.05
N PRO A 53 2.02 -7.28 -5.71
CA PRO A 53 2.10 -7.21 -7.16
C PRO A 53 3.32 -7.99 -7.67
N PRO A 54 3.26 -8.59 -8.86
CA PRO A 54 4.44 -9.17 -9.49
C PRO A 54 5.51 -8.08 -9.60
N ARG A 55 6.77 -8.45 -9.31
CA ARG A 55 7.89 -7.55 -9.57
C ARG A 55 7.86 -7.21 -11.05
N GLN A 56 7.89 -5.92 -11.39
CA GLN A 56 8.19 -5.53 -12.76
C GLN A 56 9.66 -5.88 -12.99
N GLU A 57 9.92 -7.09 -13.49
CA GLU A 57 11.23 -7.41 -14.03
C GLU A 57 11.49 -6.44 -15.19
N PRO A 58 12.63 -5.74 -15.23
CA PRO A 58 12.98 -4.98 -16.41
C PRO A 58 12.99 -5.96 -17.58
N ALA A 59 12.33 -5.59 -18.69
CA ALA A 59 12.27 -6.41 -19.89
C ALA A 59 13.70 -6.83 -20.25
N ALA A 60 13.99 -8.13 -20.17
CA ALA A 60 15.27 -8.67 -20.57
C ALA A 60 15.44 -8.40 -22.07
N GLY A 61 16.22 -7.37 -22.43
CA GLY A 61 16.50 -7.11 -23.83
C GLY A 61 16.90 -5.68 -24.20
N GLU A 62 17.77 -5.03 -23.43
CA GLU A 62 18.62 -3.94 -23.96
C GLU A 62 20.03 -4.14 -23.38
N SER A 63 20.86 -4.89 -24.11
CA SER A 63 22.32 -4.93 -24.00
C SER A 63 22.91 -4.55 -25.34
#